data_AF-A0AB34IP49-F1
#
_entry.id   AF-A0AB34IP49-F1
#
_cell.length_a   1.000
_cell.length_b   1.000
_cell.length_c   1.000
_cell.angle_alpha   90.00
_cell.angle_beta   90.00
_cell.angle_gamma   90.00
#
_symmetry.space_group_name_H-M   'P 1'
#
loop_
_entity.id
_entity.type
_entity.pdbx_description
1 polymer ?
#
loop_
_entity_poly.entity_id
_entity_poly.type
_entity_poly.pdbx_seq_one_letter_code
_entity_poly.pdbx_strand_id
1 'polypeptide(L)'
;MFLHAAAAALAGGSPPRSPPGVLPSWFTPERRDLLSSTYRHLYIAEGVIPSAAAARRVFDENFASPREAHAERFVWDYWHVTHRDEDAPRRRPPPSPQAQAAGEESGEGKAQAGEARGAKRKGKEEEEEEEEEGRGGALAGLEEAVAAAAACEASSGGGYGRSAAASHGSGQQYTMLRAAAAEYFPPALFEALCVEITEYGREQLGCDAITPPWLALYTDGCSQNFHTDAPHGPFAFVLSLTPPGAYAPQDGSAPGWFEGGETTILKPSACDYWRGFDARRGLEFHSLFDVVAPRWGRLTVFDARLPHGVAAVRGTRDPRRARLVLTGWFSSPQPTVRGGLAAGGEEAALRVVAEACAQLEARVDGVVSRVVGFVAVRLGVKAEDGAVASLESLCDTLVADPADRQGPIGEDGEGGVVYDDGAEDIRVLLHHVLSSAVFPAADADSSITVPFSFS
;
A
#
# COMPACT_ATOMS: atom_id res chain seq x y z
N MET A 1 2.80 -24.68 -4.16
CA MET A 1 2.65 -23.65 -3.12
C MET A 1 3.99 -22.97 -3.01
N PHE A 2 4.09 -21.70 -3.39
CA PHE A 2 5.32 -20.95 -3.19
C PHE A 2 5.18 -20.24 -1.85
N LEU A 3 5.89 -20.71 -0.82
CA LEU A 3 6.11 -19.88 0.35
C LEU A 3 7.09 -18.79 -0.11
N HIS A 4 6.62 -17.55 -0.17
CA HIS A 4 7.53 -16.42 -0.20
C HIS A 4 7.65 -15.92 1.23
N ALA A 5 8.56 -16.55 1.98
CA ALA A 5 9.19 -15.84 3.07
C ALA A 5 10.00 -14.70 2.44
N ALA A 6 9.86 -13.51 2.99
CA ALA A 6 10.65 -12.36 2.60
C ALA A 6 12.11 -12.47 3.09
N ALA A 7 12.78 -13.54 2.68
CA ALA A 7 14.18 -13.82 2.97
C ALA A 7 15.13 -13.26 1.88
N ALA A 8 14.60 -12.67 0.80
CA ALA A 8 15.38 -12.16 -0.32
C ALA A 8 16.12 -10.83 -0.05
N ALA A 9 16.13 -10.31 1.18
CA ALA A 9 16.71 -9.02 1.55
C ALA A 9 18.14 -9.10 2.14
N LEU A 10 18.97 -10.07 1.74
CA LEU A 10 20.40 -10.13 2.15
C LEU A 10 21.36 -9.51 1.14
N ALA A 11 20.88 -8.76 0.14
CA ALA A 11 21.72 -8.09 -0.86
C ALA A 11 21.19 -6.70 -1.26
N GLY A 12 21.10 -5.76 -0.33
CA GLY A 12 20.76 -4.36 -0.61
C GLY A 12 20.79 -3.54 0.67
N GLY A 13 21.45 -2.38 0.64
CA GLY A 13 21.78 -1.59 1.83
C GLY A 13 20.57 -1.26 2.72
N SER A 14 20.79 -1.29 4.04
CA SER A 14 19.78 -1.01 5.05
C SER A 14 19.17 0.39 4.87
N PRO A 15 17.83 0.54 4.85
CA PRO A 15 17.21 1.86 4.94
C PRO A 15 17.53 2.53 6.28
N PRO A 16 17.45 3.87 6.37
CA PRO A 16 17.76 4.60 7.60
C PRO A 16 16.87 4.14 8.75
N ARG A 17 17.52 3.78 9.86
CA ARG A 17 16.87 3.37 11.11
C ARG A 17 16.02 4.51 11.66
N SER A 18 14.72 4.29 11.80
CA SER A 18 13.88 5.13 12.65
C SER A 18 14.29 4.93 14.12
N PRO A 19 14.30 5.99 14.95
CA PRO A 19 14.56 5.85 16.38
C PRO A 19 13.50 4.93 17.02
N PRO A 20 13.81 4.25 18.14
CA PRO A 20 12.87 3.37 18.83
C PRO A 20 11.64 4.17 19.24
N GLY A 21 10.51 3.88 18.59
CA GLY A 21 9.23 4.49 18.90
C GLY A 21 8.77 4.08 20.29
N VAL A 22 8.59 5.05 21.18
CA VAL A 22 7.78 4.84 22.39
C VAL A 22 6.35 4.63 21.91
N LEU A 23 5.79 3.44 22.14
CA LEU A 23 4.40 3.14 21.81
C LEU A 23 3.49 4.22 22.42
N PRO A 24 2.57 4.83 21.65
CA PRO A 24 1.66 5.83 22.19
C PRO A 24 0.85 5.24 23.35
N SER A 25 0.68 6.00 24.43
CA SER A 25 0.02 5.54 25.66
C SER A 25 -1.46 5.15 25.50
N TRP A 26 -2.07 5.44 24.35
CA TRP A 26 -3.45 5.06 24.02
C TRP A 26 -3.54 3.68 23.34
N PHE A 27 -2.41 3.02 23.10
CA PHE A 27 -2.33 1.83 22.26
C PHE A 27 -2.11 0.54 23.07
N THR A 28 -3.08 -0.39 22.97
CA THR A 28 -2.94 -1.77 23.47
C THR A 28 -3.23 -2.72 22.31
N PRO A 29 -2.22 -3.41 21.76
CA PRO A 29 -2.47 -4.40 20.71
C PRO A 29 -3.30 -5.53 21.30
N GLU A 30 -4.30 -5.99 20.53
CA GLU A 30 -5.05 -7.20 20.86
C GLU A 30 -4.13 -8.41 20.59
N ARG A 31 -3.31 -8.77 21.58
CA ARG A 31 -2.34 -9.87 21.46
C ARG A 31 -3.08 -11.20 21.42
N ARG A 32 -2.92 -11.95 20.33
CA ARG A 32 -3.51 -13.28 20.17
C ARG A 32 -2.41 -14.30 20.02
N ASP A 33 -2.52 -15.39 20.78
CA ASP A 33 -1.65 -16.55 20.61
C ASP A 33 -1.82 -17.14 19.20
N LEU A 34 -0.71 -17.50 18.56
CA LEU A 34 -0.71 -18.00 17.17
C LEU A 34 -1.65 -19.18 16.95
N LEU A 35 -1.75 -20.12 17.90
CA LEU A 35 -2.59 -21.32 17.77
C LEU A 35 -4.08 -21.01 17.98
N SER A 36 -4.40 -19.87 18.60
CA SER A 36 -5.77 -19.36 18.72
C SER A 36 -6.16 -18.38 17.60
N SER A 37 -5.24 -18.14 16.66
CA SER A 37 -5.44 -17.19 15.58
C SER A 37 -6.58 -17.65 14.66
N THR A 38 -7.41 -16.70 14.25
CA THR A 38 -8.55 -16.93 13.35
C THR A 38 -8.51 -15.92 12.23
N TYR A 39 -9.05 -16.32 11.08
CA TYR A 39 -9.12 -15.46 9.89
C TYR A 39 -9.78 -14.12 10.23
N ARG A 40 -9.10 -13.01 9.91
CA ARG A 40 -9.59 -11.65 10.08
C ARG A 40 -9.29 -10.83 8.84
N HIS A 41 -10.34 -10.48 8.11
CA HIS A 41 -10.24 -9.67 6.89
C HIS A 41 -10.38 -8.17 7.10
N LEU A 42 -10.81 -7.71 8.27
CA LEU A 42 -11.13 -6.30 8.50
C LEU A 42 -10.57 -5.80 9.83
N TYR A 43 -9.88 -4.67 9.75
CA TYR A 43 -9.29 -3.92 10.86
C TYR A 43 -9.78 -2.49 10.76
N ILE A 44 -10.34 -1.96 11.85
CA ILE A 44 -10.82 -0.59 11.94
C ILE A 44 -10.13 0.05 13.13
N ALA A 45 -9.47 1.17 12.90
CA ALA A 45 -8.79 1.93 13.91
C ALA A 45 -9.21 3.40 13.82
N GLU A 46 -9.41 4.06 14.95
CA GLU A 46 -9.91 5.43 15.03
C GLU A 46 -8.83 6.33 15.62
N GLY A 47 -8.57 7.47 14.99
CA GLY A 47 -7.65 8.48 15.55
C GLY A 47 -6.19 8.04 15.63
N VAL A 48 -5.80 7.02 14.86
CA VAL A 48 -4.45 6.44 14.91
C VAL A 48 -3.42 7.14 14.02
N ILE A 49 -3.87 8.08 13.17
CA ILE A 49 -3.03 8.86 12.24
C ILE A 49 -3.08 10.35 12.66
N PRO A 50 -2.17 10.81 13.54
CA PRO A 50 -2.14 12.19 14.03
C PRO A 50 -2.14 13.26 12.92
N SER A 51 -1.45 13.00 11.81
CA SER A 51 -1.31 13.93 10.70
C SER A 51 -2.59 14.11 9.85
N ALA A 52 -3.62 13.27 10.05
CA ALA A 52 -4.89 13.38 9.34
C ALA A 52 -5.57 14.76 9.51
N ALA A 53 -5.47 15.36 10.69
CA ALA A 53 -6.01 16.69 10.96
C ALA A 53 -5.33 17.79 10.12
N ALA A 54 -4.00 17.71 9.98
CA ALA A 54 -3.25 18.65 9.16
C ALA A 54 -3.53 18.45 7.66
N ALA A 55 -3.58 17.20 7.21
CA ALA A 55 -3.95 16.84 5.83
C ALA A 55 -5.32 17.42 5.46
N ARG A 56 -6.29 17.29 6.35
CA ARG A 56 -7.61 17.85 6.14
C ARG A 56 -7.62 19.37 6.03
N ARG A 57 -6.87 20.06 6.91
CA ARG A 57 -6.79 21.53 6.87
C ARG A 57 -6.23 22.04 5.54
N VAL A 58 -5.17 21.42 5.03
CA VAL A 58 -4.62 21.75 3.71
C VAL A 58 -5.68 21.63 2.63
N PHE A 59 -6.47 20.56 2.66
CA PHE A 59 -7.57 20.39 1.71
C PHE A 59 -8.61 21.51 1.84
N ASP A 60 -9.06 21.82 3.05
CA ASP A 60 -10.04 22.88 3.28
C ASP A 60 -9.56 24.27 2.87
N GLU A 61 -8.29 24.59 3.13
CA GLU A 61 -7.64 25.83 2.74
C GLU A 61 -7.59 25.99 1.22
N ASN A 62 -7.19 24.93 0.50
CA ASN A 62 -7.17 24.89 -0.96
C ASN A 62 -8.56 25.08 -1.61
N PHE A 63 -9.64 24.79 -0.88
CA PHE A 63 -11.01 25.01 -1.34
C PHE A 63 -11.73 26.17 -0.63
N ALA A 64 -11.03 26.97 0.19
CA ALA A 64 -11.61 28.06 0.98
C ALA A 64 -12.10 29.22 0.09
N SER A 65 -11.38 29.49 -1.00
CA SER A 65 -11.65 30.55 -1.97
C SER A 65 -11.98 29.99 -3.36
N PRO A 66 -13.25 29.66 -3.67
CA PRO A 66 -13.64 29.04 -4.95
C PRO A 66 -13.40 29.88 -6.22
N ARG A 67 -12.90 31.11 -6.09
CA ARG A 67 -12.58 32.01 -7.21
C ARG A 67 -11.07 32.14 -7.44
N GLU A 68 -10.26 31.67 -6.52
CA GLU A 68 -8.80 31.67 -6.66
C GLU A 68 -8.37 30.42 -7.45
N ALA A 69 -7.43 30.63 -8.35
CA ALA A 69 -6.92 29.62 -9.26
C ALA A 69 -5.45 29.36 -8.91
N HIS A 70 -5.14 28.14 -8.48
CA HIS A 70 -3.80 27.68 -8.14
C HIS A 70 -3.68 26.18 -8.42
N ALA A 71 -2.45 25.68 -8.55
CA ALA A 71 -2.16 24.35 -9.09
C ALA A 71 -2.88 23.23 -8.32
N GLU A 72 -2.92 23.34 -7.00
CA GLU A 72 -3.51 22.37 -6.06
C GLU A 72 -5.03 22.26 -6.20
N ARG A 73 -5.69 23.25 -6.82
CA ARG A 73 -7.11 23.16 -7.16
C ARG A 73 -7.33 22.48 -8.51
N PHE A 74 -6.38 22.67 -9.43
CA PHE A 74 -6.45 22.09 -10.77
C PHE A 74 -6.06 20.62 -10.82
N VAL A 75 -5.35 20.06 -9.83
CA VAL A 75 -5.13 18.60 -9.76
C VAL A 75 -6.44 17.77 -9.76
N TRP A 76 -7.58 18.41 -9.51
CA TRP A 76 -8.93 17.83 -9.57
C TRP A 76 -9.69 18.15 -10.86
N ASP A 77 -9.16 19.04 -11.69
CA ASP A 77 -9.78 19.45 -12.95
C ASP A 77 -9.51 18.39 -14.00
N TYR A 78 -10.58 17.97 -14.69
CA TYR A 78 -10.55 16.96 -15.74
C TYR A 78 -9.64 17.38 -16.92
N TRP A 79 -9.33 18.68 -17.03
CA TRP A 79 -8.49 19.27 -18.07
C TRP A 79 -7.08 19.64 -17.60
N HIS A 80 -6.69 19.31 -16.37
CA HIS A 80 -5.36 19.65 -15.87
C HIS A 80 -4.29 18.77 -16.51
N VAL A 81 -3.51 19.39 -17.39
CA VAL A 81 -2.31 18.81 -18.00
C VAL A 81 -1.11 19.47 -17.34
N THR A 82 -0.26 18.69 -16.69
CA THR A 82 1.06 19.15 -16.25
C THR A 82 1.91 19.42 -17.49
N HIS A 83 2.39 20.64 -17.68
CA HIS A 83 3.36 20.92 -18.72
C HIS A 83 4.68 20.23 -18.36
N ARG A 84 5.09 19.21 -19.12
CA ARG A 84 6.43 18.64 -18.97
C ARG A 84 7.45 19.61 -19.57
N ASP A 85 8.64 19.71 -18.97
CA ASP A 85 9.78 20.35 -19.63
C ASP A 85 10.15 19.61 -20.94
N GLU A 86 9.80 18.33 -21.03
CA GLU A 86 9.94 17.48 -22.21
C GLU A 86 8.97 17.83 -23.35
N ASP A 87 7.82 18.41 -23.00
CA ASP A 87 6.77 18.86 -23.92
C ASP A 87 7.00 20.29 -24.40
N ALA A 88 7.98 21.01 -23.83
CA ALA A 88 8.43 22.27 -24.38
C ALA A 88 8.92 22.01 -25.82
N PRO A 89 8.48 22.81 -26.82
CA PRO A 89 8.90 22.62 -28.19
C PRO A 89 10.42 22.66 -28.24
N ARG A 90 11.04 21.51 -28.58
CA ARG A 90 12.48 21.42 -28.76
C ARG A 90 12.90 22.59 -29.63
N ARG A 91 13.75 23.48 -29.09
CA ARG A 91 14.29 24.60 -29.86
C ARG A 91 14.79 24.02 -31.16
N ARG A 92 14.24 24.49 -32.30
CA ARG A 92 14.69 24.04 -33.61
C ARG A 92 16.21 24.21 -33.61
N PRO A 93 16.99 23.15 -33.93
CA PRO A 93 18.41 23.34 -34.13
C PRO A 93 18.58 24.43 -35.21
N PRO A 94 19.56 25.33 -35.05
CA PRO A 94 19.82 26.31 -36.10
C PRO A 94 20.01 25.57 -37.43
N PRO A 95 19.49 26.11 -38.55
CA PRO A 95 19.59 25.44 -39.83
C PRO A 95 21.05 25.11 -40.14
N SER A 96 21.29 23.90 -40.66
CA SER A 96 22.62 23.48 -41.06
C SER A 96 23.17 24.45 -42.13
N PRO A 97 24.50 24.71 -42.15
CA PRO A 97 25.11 25.65 -43.10
C PRO A 97 24.86 25.29 -44.58
N GLN A 98 24.42 24.06 -44.86
CA GLN A 98 24.11 23.59 -46.21
C GLN A 98 22.71 23.96 -46.71
N ALA A 99 21.79 24.38 -45.83
CA ALA A 99 20.44 24.81 -46.24
C ALA A 99 20.36 26.29 -46.64
N GLN A 100 21.46 27.05 -46.51
CA GLN A 100 21.56 28.43 -47.01
C GLN A 100 22.18 28.54 -48.41
N ALA A 101 22.61 27.43 -49.02
CA ALA A 101 23.25 27.41 -50.34
C ALA A 101 22.36 26.89 -51.48
N ALA A 102 21.06 26.66 -51.24
CA ALA A 102 20.12 26.12 -52.24
C ALA A 102 18.98 27.10 -52.61
N GLY A 103 19.20 28.39 -52.39
CA GLY A 103 18.22 29.43 -52.70
C GLY A 103 18.89 30.65 -53.32
N GLU A 104 19.60 30.48 -54.43
CA GLU A 104 19.94 31.56 -55.39
C GLU A 104 20.72 30.97 -56.58
N GLU A 105 20.00 30.52 -57.61
CA GLU A 105 20.55 30.45 -58.98
C GLU A 105 19.40 30.61 -60.00
N SER A 106 19.10 31.87 -60.33
CA SER A 106 18.66 32.31 -61.66
C SER A 106 19.42 33.60 -61.97
N GLY A 107 19.94 33.69 -63.20
CA GLY A 107 21.11 34.49 -63.53
C GLY A 107 20.89 36.00 -63.69
N GLU A 108 21.95 36.77 -63.46
CA GLU A 108 22.72 37.48 -64.50
C GLU A 108 23.83 38.33 -63.84
N GLY A 109 25.05 38.31 -64.41
CA GLY A 109 25.92 39.50 -64.41
C GLY A 109 27.20 39.52 -63.56
N LYS A 110 28.34 39.24 -64.23
CA LYS A 110 29.66 39.92 -64.14
C LYS A 110 30.50 39.91 -62.84
N ALA A 111 31.71 39.35 -63.04
CA ALA A 111 33.05 39.92 -62.78
C ALA A 111 33.74 39.82 -61.39
N GLN A 112 34.87 39.09 -61.45
CA GLN A 112 36.22 39.38 -60.90
C GLN A 112 36.54 39.25 -59.39
N ALA A 113 37.53 38.36 -59.17
CA ALA A 113 38.77 38.49 -58.37
C ALA A 113 38.72 38.40 -56.82
N GLY A 114 39.67 37.63 -56.27
CA GLY A 114 40.27 37.91 -54.95
C GLY A 114 40.36 36.77 -53.94
N GLU A 115 41.51 36.09 -53.97
CA GLU A 115 42.28 35.40 -52.91
C GLU A 115 41.84 35.36 -51.42
N ALA A 116 42.14 34.18 -50.83
CA ALA A 116 42.90 33.91 -49.59
C ALA A 116 42.25 33.63 -48.20
N ARG A 117 42.49 32.37 -47.75
CA ARG A 117 43.13 31.88 -46.50
C ARG A 117 42.53 32.12 -45.09
N GLY A 118 42.52 31.03 -44.30
CA GLY A 118 42.83 30.96 -42.84
C GLY A 118 41.64 30.51 -41.95
N ALA A 119 41.57 29.29 -41.40
CA ALA A 119 42.36 28.61 -40.34
C ALA A 119 41.92 28.87 -38.87
N LYS A 120 41.47 27.78 -38.22
CA LYS A 120 41.87 27.24 -36.88
C LYS A 120 41.18 27.65 -35.54
N ARG A 121 41.16 26.62 -34.65
CA ARG A 121 41.00 26.51 -33.17
C ARG A 121 39.56 26.30 -32.66
N LYS A 122 39.18 25.26 -31.88
CA LYS A 122 39.72 24.32 -30.84
C LYS A 122 39.89 24.88 -29.43
N GLY A 123 39.20 24.25 -28.47
CA GLY A 123 39.28 24.28 -26.99
C GLY A 123 37.86 23.97 -26.46
N LYS A 124 37.52 22.82 -25.83
CA LYS A 124 37.98 22.08 -24.64
C LYS A 124 37.92 22.90 -23.35
N GLU A 125 37.03 22.51 -22.44
CA GLU A 125 37.26 22.41 -20.98
C GLU A 125 36.15 21.55 -20.33
N GLU A 126 36.61 20.71 -19.40
CA GLU A 126 35.87 19.79 -18.53
C GLU A 126 36.08 20.29 -17.08
N GLU A 127 35.25 19.75 -16.17
CA GLU A 127 35.42 19.57 -14.71
C GLU A 127 34.65 20.45 -13.71
N GLU A 128 34.38 19.77 -12.58
CA GLU A 128 33.84 20.13 -11.26
C GLU A 128 32.30 20.04 -11.10
N GLU A 129 31.72 19.39 -10.07
CA GLU A 129 32.25 18.68 -8.88
C GLU A 129 31.13 17.81 -8.24
N GLU A 130 31.54 16.83 -7.42
CA GLU A 130 30.73 15.95 -6.58
C GLU A 130 30.28 16.67 -5.30
N GLU A 131 29.00 16.57 -4.92
CA GLU A 131 28.53 16.61 -3.51
C GLU A 131 26.99 16.35 -3.44
N GLU A 132 26.53 15.09 -3.40
CA GLU A 132 25.18 14.77 -2.86
C GLU A 132 24.97 13.28 -2.46
N GLU A 133 25.97 12.60 -1.87
CA GLU A 133 25.76 11.25 -1.30
C GLU A 133 25.32 11.35 0.17
N GLY A 134 24.01 11.32 0.41
CA GLY A 134 23.45 11.23 1.77
C GLY A 134 21.93 11.26 1.87
N ARG A 135 21.22 11.69 0.81
CA ARG A 135 19.75 11.77 0.75
C ARG A 135 19.08 10.72 -0.15
N GLY A 136 19.85 9.90 -0.87
CA GLY A 136 19.35 9.00 -1.91
C GLY A 136 18.64 7.73 -1.42
N GLY A 137 18.87 7.26 -0.18
CA GLY A 137 18.38 5.96 0.26
C GLY A 137 16.85 5.86 0.44
N ALA A 138 16.20 6.92 0.94
CA ALA A 138 14.75 6.92 1.16
C ALA A 138 13.95 7.20 -0.13
N LEU A 139 14.53 7.99 -1.05
CA LEU A 139 13.94 8.25 -2.36
C LEU A 139 14.09 7.06 -3.30
N ALA A 140 15.21 6.33 -3.26
CA ALA A 140 15.42 5.14 -4.08
C ALA A 140 14.39 4.03 -3.75
N GLY A 141 14.11 3.79 -2.46
CA GLY A 141 13.08 2.83 -2.04
C GLY A 141 11.66 3.25 -2.44
N LEU A 142 11.39 4.56 -2.46
CA LEU A 142 10.10 5.10 -2.93
C LEU A 142 9.97 5.01 -4.45
N GLU A 143 11.03 5.30 -5.20
CA GLU A 143 11.08 5.17 -6.66
C GLU A 143 10.92 3.72 -7.12
N GLU A 144 11.53 2.77 -6.41
CA GLU A 144 11.40 1.33 -6.68
C GLU A 144 9.99 0.82 -6.34
N ALA A 145 9.39 1.28 -5.24
CA ALA A 145 8.00 0.99 -4.89
C ALA A 145 6.98 1.61 -5.88
N VAL A 146 7.26 2.83 -6.36
CA VAL A 146 6.50 3.49 -7.43
C VAL A 146 6.59 2.69 -8.73
N ALA A 147 7.78 2.20 -9.08
CA ALA A 147 7.99 1.40 -10.28
C ALA A 147 7.29 0.03 -10.20
N ALA A 148 7.30 -0.64 -9.04
CA ALA A 148 6.59 -1.89 -8.82
C ALA A 148 5.06 -1.72 -8.87
N ALA A 149 4.53 -0.63 -8.29
CA ALA A 149 3.12 -0.27 -8.37
C ALA A 149 2.68 0.05 -9.81
N ALA A 150 3.51 0.78 -10.56
CA ALA A 150 3.28 1.09 -11.97
C ALA A 150 3.26 -0.16 -12.87
N ALA A 151 4.12 -1.15 -12.59
CA ALA A 151 4.18 -2.40 -13.34
C ALA A 151 2.95 -3.30 -13.13
N CYS A 152 2.41 -3.36 -11.90
CA CYS A 152 1.16 -4.07 -11.61
C CYS A 152 -0.04 -3.40 -12.30
N GLU A 153 -0.14 -2.07 -12.28
CA GLU A 153 -1.24 -1.37 -12.94
C GLU A 153 -1.18 -1.48 -14.47
N ALA A 154 0.01 -1.52 -15.08
CA ALA A 154 0.16 -1.77 -16.53
C ALA A 154 -0.42 -3.13 -16.96
N SER A 155 -0.47 -4.11 -16.05
CA SER A 155 -1.09 -5.43 -16.28
C SER A 155 -2.61 -5.45 -16.00
N SER A 156 -3.13 -4.52 -15.20
CA SER A 156 -4.57 -4.37 -14.87
C SER A 156 -5.26 -3.19 -15.59
N GLY A 157 -4.57 -2.51 -16.51
CA GLY A 157 -5.10 -1.42 -17.33
C GLY A 157 -5.08 -0.03 -16.67
N GLY A 158 -4.42 0.13 -15.52
CA GLY A 158 -4.11 1.43 -14.93
C GLY A 158 -2.76 1.94 -15.44
N GLY A 159 -2.75 3.05 -16.17
CA GLY A 159 -1.49 3.67 -16.57
C GLY A 159 -0.97 4.57 -15.44
N TYR A 160 0.24 4.32 -14.96
CA TYR A 160 1.02 5.28 -14.17
C TYR A 160 1.50 6.41 -15.10
N GLY A 161 0.59 7.27 -15.53
CA GLY A 161 0.90 8.57 -16.11
C GLY A 161 0.87 9.61 -15.01
N ARG A 162 1.95 10.39 -14.83
CA ARG A 162 2.05 11.58 -13.94
C ARG A 162 1.17 12.76 -14.40
N SER A 163 -0.08 12.46 -14.66
CA SER A 163 -1.17 13.36 -15.01
C SER A 163 -2.32 12.97 -14.11
N ALA A 164 -3.25 13.89 -13.83
CA ALA A 164 -4.59 13.53 -13.37
C ALA A 164 -5.25 12.64 -14.44
N ALA A 165 -4.87 11.37 -14.47
CA ALA A 165 -5.48 10.38 -15.31
C ALA A 165 -6.79 10.08 -14.61
N ALA A 166 -7.88 10.59 -15.19
CA ALA A 166 -9.09 9.79 -15.23
C ALA A 166 -8.66 8.41 -15.74
N SER A 167 -8.38 7.51 -14.80
CA SER A 167 -8.03 6.16 -15.16
C SER A 167 -9.24 5.65 -15.93
N HIS A 168 -8.99 5.27 -17.18
CA HIS A 168 -10.03 4.75 -18.07
C HIS A 168 -10.29 3.29 -17.69
N GLY A 169 -10.69 3.06 -16.43
CA GLY A 169 -11.73 2.07 -16.22
C GLY A 169 -12.88 2.47 -17.14
N SER A 170 -13.54 1.53 -17.80
CA SER A 170 -14.82 1.82 -18.45
C SER A 170 -15.61 2.73 -17.50
N GLY A 171 -16.29 3.78 -17.97
CA GLY A 171 -16.98 4.76 -17.08
C GLY A 171 -18.04 4.16 -16.12
N GLN A 172 -18.09 2.84 -16.05
CA GLN A 172 -18.78 1.97 -15.12
C GLN A 172 -17.95 1.62 -13.87
N GLN A 173 -16.61 1.75 -13.81
CA GLN A 173 -15.82 1.23 -12.68
C GLN A 173 -15.72 2.18 -11.48
N TYR A 174 -15.47 3.47 -11.70
CA TYR A 174 -15.50 4.51 -10.66
C TYR A 174 -15.82 5.86 -11.27
N THR A 175 -16.40 6.73 -10.45
CA THR A 175 -16.76 8.12 -10.82
C THR A 175 -16.17 9.15 -9.85
N MET A 176 -15.29 8.72 -8.94
CA MET A 176 -14.57 9.57 -8.00
C MET A 176 -13.45 10.37 -8.68
N LEU A 177 -13.07 11.50 -8.09
CA LEU A 177 -11.88 12.23 -8.50
C LEU A 177 -10.68 11.69 -7.71
N ARG A 178 -9.52 11.52 -8.36
CA ARG A 178 -8.29 11.06 -7.72
C ARG A 178 -7.11 11.94 -8.11
N ALA A 179 -6.19 12.11 -7.17
CA ALA A 179 -4.87 12.70 -7.39
C ALA A 179 -3.82 11.93 -6.57
N ALA A 180 -2.56 11.95 -7.01
CA ALA A 180 -1.47 11.43 -6.18
C ALA A 180 -1.35 12.29 -4.92
N ALA A 181 -1.37 11.68 -3.73
CA ALA A 181 -1.35 12.47 -2.49
C ALA A 181 -0.03 13.22 -2.30
N ALA A 182 1.08 12.68 -2.83
CA ALA A 182 2.40 13.31 -2.83
C ALA A 182 2.45 14.63 -3.61
N GLU A 183 1.62 14.76 -4.66
CA GLU A 183 1.53 15.98 -5.48
C GLU A 183 0.58 17.01 -4.85
N TYR A 184 -0.32 16.57 -3.96
CA TYR A 184 -1.33 17.42 -3.33
C TYR A 184 -0.87 18.04 -2.00
N PHE A 185 -0.20 17.25 -1.17
CA PHE A 185 0.19 17.68 0.18
C PHE A 185 1.62 18.23 0.22
N PRO A 186 1.91 19.18 1.13
CA PRO A 186 3.29 19.58 1.43
C PRO A 186 4.16 18.35 1.73
N PRO A 187 5.41 18.27 1.22
CA PRO A 187 6.24 17.06 1.32
C PRO A 187 6.38 16.51 2.75
N ALA A 188 6.65 17.38 3.73
CA ALA A 188 6.79 16.97 5.13
C ALA A 188 5.50 16.39 5.72
N LEU A 189 4.33 16.88 5.29
CA LEU A 189 3.04 16.36 5.74
C LEU A 189 2.73 15.01 5.06
N PHE A 190 3.03 14.88 3.78
CA PHE A 190 2.90 13.61 3.06
C PHE A 190 3.79 12.52 3.69
N GLU A 191 5.05 12.85 3.97
CA GLU A 191 5.99 11.95 4.64
C GLU A 191 5.46 11.51 6.01
N ALA A 192 4.98 12.45 6.83
CA ALA A 192 4.40 12.14 8.14
C ALA A 192 3.19 11.18 8.04
N LEU A 193 2.29 11.40 7.08
CA LEU A 193 1.17 10.49 6.82
C LEU A 193 1.64 9.08 6.46
N CYS A 194 2.62 8.98 5.56
CA CYS A 194 3.16 7.68 5.16
C CYS A 194 3.83 6.97 6.34
N VAL A 195 4.66 7.66 7.12
CA VAL A 195 5.32 7.10 8.32
C VAL A 195 4.29 6.59 9.33
N GLU A 196 3.25 7.38 9.63
CA GLU A 196 2.21 7.00 10.60
C GLU A 196 1.40 5.77 10.15
N ILE A 197 1.02 5.70 8.87
CA ILE A 197 0.30 4.55 8.31
C ILE A 197 1.20 3.31 8.27
N THR A 198 2.46 3.47 7.86
CA THR A 198 3.45 2.39 7.86
C THR A 198 3.70 1.87 9.27
N GLU A 199 3.82 2.74 10.27
CA GLU A 199 4.01 2.30 11.66
C GLU A 199 2.78 1.53 12.19
N TYR A 200 1.56 1.94 11.81
CA TYR A 200 0.37 1.12 12.06
C TYR A 200 0.49 -0.26 11.41
N GLY A 201 0.93 -0.33 10.15
CA GLY A 201 1.16 -1.60 9.45
C GLY A 201 2.18 -2.49 10.15
N ARG A 202 3.30 -1.91 10.59
CA ARG A 202 4.38 -2.63 11.28
C ARG A 202 3.89 -3.21 12.59
N GLU A 203 3.11 -2.44 13.33
CA GLU A 203 2.65 -2.83 14.65
C GLU A 203 1.45 -3.78 14.62
N GLN A 204 0.52 -3.59 13.67
CA GLN A 204 -0.74 -4.35 13.64
C GLN A 204 -0.78 -5.48 12.63
N LEU A 205 0.01 -5.40 11.56
CA LEU A 205 -0.13 -6.29 10.40
C LEU A 205 1.20 -6.95 10.01
N GLY A 206 2.30 -6.60 10.67
CA GLY A 206 3.64 -7.02 10.24
C GLY A 206 4.00 -6.59 8.83
N CYS A 207 3.41 -5.50 8.33
CA CYS A 207 3.68 -4.92 7.03
C CYS A 207 4.53 -3.65 7.21
N ASP A 208 5.72 -3.61 6.63
CA ASP A 208 6.71 -2.57 6.91
C ASP A 208 6.83 -1.49 5.84
N ALA A 209 6.03 -1.59 4.78
CA ALA A 209 5.93 -0.60 3.72
C ALA A 209 4.48 -0.41 3.26
N ILE A 210 4.24 0.75 2.65
CA ILE A 210 3.03 1.04 1.90
C ILE A 210 3.40 1.56 0.52
N THR A 211 2.51 1.34 -0.43
CA THR A 211 2.51 2.06 -1.70
C THR A 211 2.20 3.55 -1.49
N PRO A 212 2.70 4.45 -2.36
CA PRO A 212 2.32 5.85 -2.34
C PRO A 212 0.79 6.04 -2.35
N PRO A 213 0.21 6.70 -1.34
CA PRO A 213 -1.23 6.84 -1.25
C PRO A 213 -1.83 7.72 -2.36
N TRP A 214 -3.04 7.37 -2.77
CA TRP A 214 -3.91 8.21 -3.60
C TRP A 214 -4.86 9.02 -2.72
N LEU A 215 -5.08 10.27 -3.07
CA LEU A 215 -6.14 11.10 -2.49
C LEU A 215 -7.39 11.00 -3.37
N ALA A 216 -8.52 10.60 -2.79
CA ALA A 216 -9.76 10.40 -3.51
C ALA A 216 -10.92 11.22 -2.92
N LEU A 217 -11.67 11.88 -3.80
CA LEU A 217 -12.78 12.77 -3.47
C LEU A 217 -14.08 12.25 -4.11
N TYR A 218 -15.11 12.09 -3.29
CA TYR A 218 -16.42 11.59 -3.72
C TYR A 218 -17.50 12.62 -3.38
N THR A 219 -18.04 13.25 -4.42
CA THR A 219 -19.21 14.15 -4.35
C THR A 219 -20.49 13.41 -4.75
N ASP A 220 -21.62 14.10 -4.77
CA ASP A 220 -22.90 13.62 -5.25
C ASP A 220 -22.78 12.88 -6.60
N GLY A 221 -23.23 11.63 -6.64
CA GLY A 221 -23.14 10.73 -7.79
C GLY A 221 -21.85 9.91 -7.89
N CYS A 222 -20.82 10.20 -7.08
CA CYS A 222 -19.58 9.42 -7.09
C CYS A 222 -19.78 8.04 -6.44
N SER A 223 -19.20 7.01 -7.03
CA SER A 223 -19.17 5.63 -6.52
C SER A 223 -17.92 4.91 -7.01
N GLN A 224 -17.69 3.71 -6.48
CA GLN A 224 -16.69 2.76 -6.98
C GLN A 224 -17.29 1.36 -6.97
N ASN A 225 -17.33 0.72 -8.13
CA ASN A 225 -17.86 -0.63 -8.28
C ASN A 225 -16.89 -1.69 -7.74
N PHE A 226 -17.41 -2.91 -7.59
CA PHE A 226 -16.66 -4.01 -7.00
C PHE A 226 -15.40 -4.36 -7.79
N HIS A 227 -14.30 -4.54 -7.08
CA HIS A 227 -12.99 -4.97 -7.59
C HIS A 227 -12.21 -5.66 -6.47
N THR A 228 -11.05 -6.21 -6.80
CA THR A 228 -10.07 -6.73 -5.85
C THR A 228 -8.73 -6.05 -6.09
N ASP A 229 -7.93 -6.01 -5.05
CA ASP A 229 -6.62 -5.35 -5.03
C ASP A 229 -5.48 -6.36 -4.79
N ALA A 230 -5.76 -7.65 -4.98
CA ALA A 230 -4.86 -8.76 -4.68
C ALA A 230 -3.41 -8.59 -5.20
N PRO A 231 -3.15 -8.02 -6.40
CA PRO A 231 -1.78 -7.85 -6.89
C PRO A 231 -0.93 -6.83 -6.10
N HIS A 232 -1.54 -5.92 -5.34
CA HIS A 232 -0.83 -4.80 -4.71
C HIS A 232 -0.24 -5.11 -3.33
N GLY A 233 -0.65 -6.22 -2.71
CA GLY A 233 -0.18 -6.65 -1.40
C GLY A 233 -1.26 -7.33 -0.57
N PRO A 234 -0.95 -7.73 0.68
CA PRO A 234 -1.89 -8.48 1.52
C PRO A 234 -3.08 -7.65 1.98
N PHE A 235 -2.91 -6.33 2.12
CA PHE A 235 -3.94 -5.44 2.65
C PHE A 235 -4.08 -4.15 1.86
N ALA A 236 -5.32 -3.75 1.61
CA ALA A 236 -5.68 -2.41 1.16
C ALA A 236 -6.10 -1.57 2.38
N PHE A 237 -5.90 -0.26 2.31
CA PHE A 237 -6.34 0.66 3.35
C PHE A 237 -7.09 1.89 2.81
N VAL A 238 -7.96 2.43 3.65
CA VAL A 238 -8.70 3.67 3.45
C VAL A 238 -8.62 4.48 4.74
N LEU A 239 -7.89 5.60 4.72
CA LEU A 239 -7.89 6.59 5.78
C LEU A 239 -8.89 7.69 5.45
N SER A 240 -9.90 7.87 6.29
CA SER A 240 -10.94 8.88 6.07
C SER A 240 -10.54 10.24 6.62
N LEU A 241 -10.56 11.23 5.72
CA LEU A 241 -10.44 12.66 6.00
C LEU A 241 -11.81 13.36 5.90
N THR A 242 -12.90 12.60 5.92
CA THR A 242 -14.27 13.12 5.85
C THR A 242 -14.57 13.93 7.11
N PRO A 243 -15.09 15.16 6.98
CA PRO A 243 -15.26 16.04 8.14
C PRO A 243 -16.24 15.44 9.16
N PRO A 244 -16.02 15.68 10.47
CA PRO A 244 -16.98 15.28 11.49
C PRO A 244 -18.38 15.83 11.20
N GLY A 245 -19.40 14.98 11.27
CA GLY A 245 -20.80 15.34 10.99
C GLY A 245 -21.16 15.52 9.51
N ALA A 246 -20.25 15.27 8.57
CA ALA A 246 -20.55 15.35 7.14
C ALA A 246 -21.36 14.15 6.64
N TYR A 247 -21.03 12.95 7.14
CA TYR A 247 -21.71 11.71 6.78
C TYR A 247 -22.97 11.51 7.64
N ALA A 248 -24.11 11.30 6.97
CA ALA A 248 -25.38 10.91 7.57
C ALA A 248 -25.48 9.36 7.58
N PRO A 249 -25.50 8.72 8.76
CA PRO A 249 -25.67 7.28 8.86
C PRO A 249 -27.04 6.80 8.33
N GLN A 250 -27.06 5.61 7.73
CA GLN A 250 -28.29 5.03 7.14
C GLN A 250 -29.39 4.77 8.17
N ASP A 251 -29.04 4.57 9.44
CA ASP A 251 -30.02 4.37 10.52
C ASP A 251 -30.70 5.68 10.97
N GLY A 252 -30.35 6.82 10.37
CA GLY A 252 -30.88 8.12 10.71
C GLY A 252 -30.42 8.66 12.07
N SER A 253 -29.40 8.05 12.68
CA SER A 253 -28.92 8.42 14.02
C SER A 253 -28.33 9.83 14.10
N ALA A 254 -27.87 10.40 12.98
CA ALA A 254 -27.37 11.75 12.91
C ALA A 254 -27.64 12.40 11.54
N PRO A 255 -27.90 13.72 11.48
CA PRO A 255 -27.91 14.43 10.22
C PRO A 255 -26.50 14.55 9.64
N GLY A 256 -26.42 14.74 8.32
CA GLY A 256 -25.17 15.00 7.61
C GLY A 256 -25.41 15.76 6.31
N TRP A 257 -24.33 16.11 5.62
CA TRP A 257 -24.38 16.74 4.30
C TRP A 257 -24.51 15.72 3.17
N PHE A 258 -24.12 14.47 3.39
CA PHE A 258 -24.29 13.40 2.43
C PHE A 258 -24.57 12.05 3.11
N GLU A 259 -25.22 11.16 2.37
CA GLU A 259 -25.37 9.73 2.69
C GLU A 259 -24.63 8.89 1.64
N GLY A 260 -24.46 7.59 1.91
CA GLY A 260 -23.66 6.72 1.06
C GLY A 260 -22.15 6.89 1.28
N GLY A 261 -21.34 6.45 0.32
CA GLY A 261 -19.88 6.53 0.42
C GLY A 261 -19.25 5.57 1.43
N GLU A 262 -20.00 4.62 1.97
CA GLU A 262 -19.43 3.55 2.79
C GLU A 262 -18.53 2.65 1.95
N THR A 263 -17.41 2.22 2.54
CA THR A 263 -16.61 1.15 1.96
C THR A 263 -17.33 -0.17 2.21
N THR A 264 -17.69 -0.88 1.14
CA THR A 264 -18.44 -2.15 1.20
C THR A 264 -17.53 -3.28 0.81
N ILE A 265 -17.33 -4.24 1.72
CA ILE A 265 -16.40 -5.36 1.55
C ILE A 265 -17.19 -6.66 1.62
N LEU A 266 -17.05 -7.52 0.62
CA LEU A 266 -17.72 -8.82 0.59
C LEU A 266 -17.17 -9.70 1.73
N LYS A 267 -18.05 -10.27 2.54
CA LYS A 267 -17.66 -11.16 3.63
C LYS A 267 -17.03 -12.43 3.08
N PRO A 268 -16.02 -13.00 3.76
CA PRO A 268 -15.40 -14.26 3.34
C PRO A 268 -16.41 -15.40 3.16
N SER A 269 -17.41 -15.48 4.05
CA SER A 269 -18.49 -16.47 3.97
C SER A 269 -19.35 -16.35 2.71
N ALA A 270 -19.39 -15.17 2.08
CA ALA A 270 -20.09 -14.98 0.81
C ALA A 270 -19.24 -15.40 -0.40
N CYS A 271 -17.92 -15.46 -0.28
CA CYS A 271 -17.03 -15.97 -1.31
C CYS A 271 -17.14 -17.50 -1.48
N ASP A 272 -17.62 -18.19 -0.44
CA ASP A 272 -17.96 -19.61 -0.46
C ASP A 272 -19.40 -19.84 0.01
N TYR A 273 -20.32 -19.23 -0.73
CA TYR A 273 -21.74 -19.14 -0.38
C TYR A 273 -22.41 -20.49 -0.12
N TRP A 274 -22.13 -21.50 -0.95
CA TRP A 274 -22.84 -22.78 -0.91
C TRP A 274 -22.47 -23.64 0.29
N ARG A 275 -21.28 -23.47 0.86
CA ARG A 275 -20.86 -24.23 2.04
C ARG A 275 -21.72 -23.94 3.27
N GLY A 276 -22.16 -22.69 3.42
CA GLY A 276 -23.02 -22.25 4.54
C GLY A 276 -24.50 -22.06 4.17
N PHE A 277 -24.92 -22.53 2.98
CA PHE A 277 -26.26 -22.25 2.48
C PHE A 277 -27.35 -22.90 3.36
N ASP A 278 -28.29 -22.06 3.85
CA ASP A 278 -29.48 -22.52 4.55
C ASP A 278 -30.73 -21.94 3.87
N ALA A 279 -31.47 -22.79 3.17
CA ALA A 279 -32.69 -22.42 2.46
C ALA A 279 -33.80 -21.81 3.35
N ARG A 280 -33.67 -21.92 4.68
CA ARG A 280 -34.62 -21.35 5.65
C ARG A 280 -34.27 -19.90 6.04
N ARG A 281 -33.08 -19.41 5.66
CA ARG A 281 -32.60 -18.08 6.02
C ARG A 281 -32.61 -17.16 4.79
N GLY A 282 -33.26 -16.01 4.93
CA GLY A 282 -33.16 -14.94 3.93
C GLY A 282 -31.74 -14.38 3.86
N LEU A 283 -31.34 -13.92 2.68
CA LEU A 283 -30.04 -13.31 2.44
C LEU A 283 -30.25 -11.83 2.06
N GLU A 284 -29.72 -10.93 2.87
CA GLU A 284 -29.82 -9.49 2.66
C GLU A 284 -28.42 -8.88 2.54
N PHE A 285 -28.36 -7.61 2.15
CA PHE A 285 -27.11 -6.89 1.90
C PHE A 285 -26.09 -7.01 3.05
N HIS A 286 -26.52 -6.76 4.30
CA HIS A 286 -25.64 -6.84 5.48
C HIS A 286 -25.24 -8.26 5.86
N SER A 287 -25.92 -9.29 5.33
CA SER A 287 -25.50 -10.69 5.45
C SER A 287 -24.30 -11.00 4.55
N LEU A 288 -24.15 -10.25 3.46
CA LEU A 288 -23.11 -10.44 2.44
C LEU A 288 -21.93 -9.49 2.61
N PHE A 289 -22.17 -8.28 3.10
CA PHE A 289 -21.16 -7.23 3.13
C PHE A 289 -20.88 -6.73 4.54
N ASP A 290 -19.61 -6.44 4.81
CA ASP A 290 -19.23 -5.48 5.83
C ASP A 290 -19.29 -4.08 5.25
N VAL A 291 -19.89 -3.15 5.99
CA VAL A 291 -20.17 -1.79 5.56
C VAL A 291 -19.48 -0.83 6.52
N VAL A 292 -18.46 -0.13 6.04
CA VAL A 292 -17.65 0.75 6.86
C VAL A 292 -17.93 2.21 6.52
N ALA A 293 -18.57 2.91 7.45
CA ALA A 293 -18.84 4.33 7.34
C ALA A 293 -17.53 5.16 7.25
N PRO A 294 -17.49 6.20 6.39
CA PRO A 294 -16.31 7.06 6.22
C PRO A 294 -16.25 8.12 7.32
N ARG A 295 -16.08 7.68 8.58
CA ARG A 295 -16.00 8.57 9.74
C ARG A 295 -14.63 9.25 9.83
N TRP A 296 -14.61 10.48 10.31
CA TRP A 296 -13.39 11.26 10.52
C TRP A 296 -12.27 10.47 11.20
N GLY A 297 -11.06 10.49 10.62
CA GLY A 297 -9.86 9.93 11.24
C GLY A 297 -9.84 8.39 11.32
N ARG A 298 -10.81 7.72 10.71
CA ARG A 298 -10.88 6.26 10.66
C ARG A 298 -9.89 5.71 9.65
N LEU A 299 -9.02 4.81 10.08
CA LEU A 299 -8.25 3.93 9.22
C LEU A 299 -8.99 2.59 9.09
N THR A 300 -9.40 2.27 7.87
CA THR A 300 -9.97 0.96 7.52
C THR A 300 -8.92 0.18 6.77
N VAL A 301 -8.57 -1.02 7.24
CA VAL A 301 -7.63 -1.91 6.56
C VAL A 301 -8.31 -3.25 6.34
N PHE A 302 -8.19 -3.81 5.15
CA PHE A 302 -8.85 -5.06 4.82
C PHE A 302 -8.05 -5.93 3.84
N ASP A 303 -8.35 -7.22 3.85
CA ASP A 303 -7.76 -8.22 2.96
C ASP A 303 -8.00 -7.83 1.49
N ALA A 304 -6.91 -7.52 0.78
CA ALA A 304 -6.96 -6.98 -0.58
C ALA A 304 -7.58 -7.96 -1.59
N ARG A 305 -7.69 -9.24 -1.24
CA ARG A 305 -8.27 -10.29 -2.10
C ARG A 305 -9.79 -10.24 -2.14
N LEU A 306 -10.43 -9.62 -1.15
CA LEU A 306 -11.89 -9.59 -1.08
C LEU A 306 -12.50 -8.56 -2.04
N PRO A 307 -13.57 -8.92 -2.77
CA PRO A 307 -14.32 -7.97 -3.58
C PRO A 307 -14.85 -6.82 -2.71
N HIS A 308 -14.54 -5.59 -3.11
CA HIS A 308 -14.94 -4.40 -2.37
C HIS A 308 -15.21 -3.20 -3.28
N GLY A 309 -15.90 -2.20 -2.76
CA GLY A 309 -16.30 -0.98 -3.49
C GLY A 309 -16.69 0.16 -2.55
N VAL A 310 -17.22 1.23 -3.14
CA VAL A 310 -17.73 2.40 -2.41
C VAL A 310 -19.14 2.71 -2.86
N ALA A 311 -20.08 2.70 -1.92
CA ALA A 311 -21.48 3.03 -2.18
C ALA A 311 -21.63 4.44 -2.76
N ALA A 312 -22.63 4.64 -3.61
CA ALA A 312 -22.87 5.92 -4.26
C ALA A 312 -23.13 7.03 -3.22
N VAL A 313 -22.36 8.11 -3.30
CA VAL A 313 -22.53 9.31 -2.46
C VAL A 313 -23.70 10.13 -2.98
N ARG A 314 -24.55 10.62 -2.07
CA ARG A 314 -25.70 11.48 -2.39
C ARG A 314 -25.75 12.67 -1.43
N GLY A 315 -25.95 13.89 -1.94
CA GLY A 315 -26.34 15.05 -1.13
C GLY A 315 -25.47 16.30 -1.24
N THR A 316 -24.18 16.17 -1.53
CA THR A 316 -23.29 17.35 -1.63
C THR A 316 -22.39 17.35 -2.87
N ARG A 317 -22.30 18.51 -3.53
CA ARG A 317 -21.29 18.81 -4.55
C ARG A 317 -20.18 19.73 -4.05
N ASP A 318 -20.28 20.22 -2.81
CA ASP A 318 -19.21 21.02 -2.18
C ASP A 318 -18.07 20.07 -1.77
N PRO A 319 -16.86 20.18 -2.34
CA PRO A 319 -15.71 19.34 -2.00
C PRO A 319 -15.36 19.36 -0.51
N ARG A 320 -15.57 20.48 0.18
CA ARG A 320 -15.28 20.58 1.62
C ARG A 320 -16.30 19.83 2.47
N ARG A 321 -17.45 19.47 1.92
CA ARG A 321 -18.49 18.69 2.61
C ARG A 321 -18.52 17.23 2.17
N ALA A 322 -17.74 16.89 1.16
CA ALA A 322 -17.73 15.58 0.51
C ALA A 322 -16.92 14.54 1.31
N ARG A 323 -17.00 13.28 0.87
CA ARG A 323 -16.15 12.21 1.35
C ARG A 323 -14.76 12.37 0.74
N LEU A 324 -13.77 12.54 1.61
CA LEU A 324 -12.35 12.64 1.25
C LEU A 324 -11.60 11.52 1.94
N VAL A 325 -10.81 10.76 1.19
CA VAL A 325 -10.05 9.64 1.73
C VAL A 325 -8.65 9.57 1.11
N LEU A 326 -7.72 9.05 1.89
CA LEU A 326 -6.46 8.51 1.39
C LEU A 326 -6.60 7.00 1.23
N THR A 327 -6.18 6.45 0.08
CA THR A 327 -6.21 5.02 -0.17
C THR A 327 -4.87 4.52 -0.67
N GLY A 328 -4.55 3.28 -0.36
CA GLY A 328 -3.33 2.62 -0.80
C GLY A 328 -3.27 1.19 -0.31
N TRP A 329 -2.10 0.59 -0.44
CA TRP A 329 -1.85 -0.81 -0.08
C TRP A 329 -0.64 -0.93 0.81
N PHE A 330 -0.71 -1.84 1.77
CA PHE A 330 0.47 -2.36 2.45
C PHE A 330 1.18 -3.31 1.49
N SER A 331 2.49 -3.12 1.33
CA SER A 331 3.29 -3.84 0.34
C SER A 331 4.56 -4.42 0.96
N SER A 332 5.18 -5.35 0.25
CA SER A 332 6.55 -5.83 0.51
C SER A 332 6.84 -6.27 1.95
N PRO A 333 6.02 -7.14 2.57
CA PRO A 333 6.19 -7.46 3.98
C PRO A 333 7.54 -8.13 4.23
N GLN A 334 8.45 -7.48 4.97
CA GLN A 334 9.76 -8.02 5.36
C GLN A 334 9.81 -8.39 6.85
N PRO A 335 10.70 -9.33 7.24
CA PRO A 335 10.98 -9.55 8.65
C PRO A 335 11.57 -8.28 9.28
N THR A 336 11.12 -7.93 10.48
CA THR A 336 11.61 -6.75 11.21
C THR A 336 12.08 -7.15 12.60
N VAL A 337 13.15 -6.50 13.06
CA VAL A 337 13.75 -6.73 14.38
C VAL A 337 13.67 -5.46 15.21
N ARG A 338 13.18 -5.56 16.44
CA ARG A 338 13.14 -4.49 17.45
C ARG A 338 13.75 -4.98 18.75
N GLY A 339 14.32 -4.06 19.54
CA GLY A 339 14.81 -4.36 20.89
C GLY A 339 16.32 -4.51 21.00
N GLY A 340 16.76 -5.31 21.98
CA GLY A 340 18.14 -5.35 22.48
C GLY A 340 19.16 -6.10 21.62
N LEU A 341 18.78 -6.72 20.50
CA LEU A 341 19.74 -7.33 19.58
C LEU A 341 20.75 -6.27 19.13
N ALA A 342 22.02 -6.45 19.51
CA ALA A 342 23.09 -5.46 19.35
C ALA A 342 23.30 -5.02 17.89
N ALA A 343 24.03 -3.94 17.66
CA ALA A 343 24.44 -3.55 16.30
C ALA A 343 25.19 -4.71 15.62
N GLY A 344 24.63 -5.26 14.53
CA GLY A 344 25.10 -6.47 13.84
C GLY A 344 24.36 -7.77 14.21
N GLY A 345 23.60 -7.79 15.31
CA GLY A 345 22.75 -8.91 15.73
C GLY A 345 21.49 -9.08 14.88
N GLU A 346 21.04 -8.01 14.22
CA GLU A 346 19.92 -8.01 13.28
C GLU A 346 20.15 -8.98 12.12
N GLU A 347 21.33 -8.93 11.48
CA GLU A 347 21.68 -9.84 10.38
C GLU A 347 21.72 -11.31 10.85
N ALA A 348 22.23 -11.56 12.04
CA ALA A 348 22.23 -12.89 12.64
C ALA A 348 20.81 -13.38 12.97
N ALA A 349 19.94 -12.49 13.46
CA ALA A 349 18.54 -12.82 13.70
C ALA A 349 17.80 -13.11 12.39
N LEU A 350 18.04 -12.33 11.33
CA LEU A 350 17.49 -12.58 10.00
C LEU A 350 17.98 -13.90 9.39
N ARG A 351 19.23 -14.32 9.67
CA ARG A 351 19.70 -15.67 9.31
C ARG A 351 18.92 -16.78 9.99
N VAL A 352 18.64 -16.64 11.29
CA VAL A 352 17.81 -17.61 12.03
C VAL A 352 16.39 -17.65 11.47
N VAL A 353 15.80 -16.49 11.15
CA VAL A 353 14.50 -16.42 10.47
C VAL A 353 14.55 -17.13 9.13
N ALA A 354 15.56 -16.88 8.30
CA ALA A 354 15.71 -17.52 7.00
C ALA A 354 15.84 -19.06 7.11
N GLU A 355 16.57 -19.56 8.10
CA GLU A 355 16.66 -20.99 8.37
C GLU A 355 15.30 -21.58 8.80
N ALA A 356 14.57 -20.90 9.69
CA ALA A 356 13.23 -21.30 10.08
C ALA A 356 12.27 -21.34 8.87
N CYS A 357 12.32 -20.34 7.98
CA CYS A 357 11.55 -20.30 6.74
C CYS A 357 11.90 -21.49 5.82
N ALA A 358 13.18 -21.82 5.66
CA ALA A 358 13.59 -22.99 4.87
C ALA A 358 13.09 -24.32 5.48
N GLN A 359 13.07 -24.43 6.80
CA GLN A 359 12.47 -25.60 7.48
C GLN A 359 10.96 -25.70 7.27
N LEU A 360 10.26 -24.56 7.26
CA LEU A 360 8.83 -24.51 6.96
C LEU A 360 8.56 -24.93 5.53
N GLU A 361 9.29 -24.39 4.54
CA GLU A 361 9.18 -24.78 3.14
C GLU A 361 9.32 -26.29 2.94
N ALA A 362 10.34 -26.89 3.55
CA ALA A 362 10.59 -28.32 3.45
C ALA A 362 9.49 -29.20 4.09
N ARG A 363 8.75 -28.67 5.08
CA ARG A 363 7.68 -29.39 5.78
C ARG A 363 6.31 -29.16 5.16
N VAL A 364 6.11 -28.03 4.49
CA VAL A 364 4.85 -27.67 3.83
C VAL A 364 4.71 -28.42 2.50
N ASP A 365 5.82 -28.67 1.80
CA ASP A 365 5.81 -29.40 0.53
C ASP A 365 5.29 -30.84 0.70
N GLY A 366 4.13 -31.12 0.09
CA GLY A 366 3.50 -32.44 0.08
C GLY A 366 2.73 -32.87 1.33
N VAL A 367 2.67 -32.02 2.37
CA VAL A 367 2.01 -32.36 3.66
C VAL A 367 0.75 -31.53 3.91
N VAL A 368 0.77 -30.25 3.57
CA VAL A 368 -0.34 -29.33 3.88
C VAL A 368 -1.21 -29.10 2.65
N SER A 369 -2.53 -29.05 2.84
CA SER A 369 -3.47 -28.64 1.79
C SER A 369 -3.11 -27.25 1.26
N ARG A 370 -3.55 -26.92 0.03
CA ARG A 370 -3.22 -25.64 -0.61
C ARG A 370 -3.83 -24.49 0.18
N VAL A 371 -3.03 -23.80 0.98
CA VAL A 371 -3.40 -22.57 1.69
C VAL A 371 -2.97 -21.36 0.88
N VAL A 372 -3.82 -20.33 0.89
CA VAL A 372 -3.52 -19.01 0.33
C VAL A 372 -3.76 -17.92 1.39
N GLY A 373 -2.97 -16.86 1.34
CA GLY A 373 -3.15 -15.69 2.20
C GLY A 373 -1.89 -15.27 2.91
N PHE A 374 -2.08 -14.57 4.02
CA PHE A 374 -1.02 -13.89 4.72
C PHE A 374 -1.14 -14.09 6.23
N VAL A 375 -0.03 -14.37 6.90
CA VAL A 375 0.05 -14.37 8.36
C VAL A 375 1.33 -13.69 8.79
N ALA A 376 1.25 -12.83 9.79
CA ALA A 376 2.42 -12.20 10.39
C ALA A 376 2.53 -12.62 11.85
N VAL A 377 3.68 -13.20 12.20
CA VAL A 377 3.94 -13.73 13.54
C VAL A 377 5.00 -12.88 14.22
N ARG A 378 4.70 -12.41 15.43
CA ARG A 378 5.63 -11.69 16.29
C ARG A 378 6.18 -12.62 17.37
N LEU A 379 7.48 -12.80 17.36
CA LEU A 379 8.25 -13.56 18.32
C LEU A 379 8.69 -12.62 19.45
N GLY A 380 8.46 -13.02 20.70
CA GLY A 380 9.15 -12.45 21.86
C GLY A 380 10.42 -13.25 22.14
N VAL A 381 11.59 -12.61 22.14
CA VAL A 381 12.90 -13.27 22.28
C VAL A 381 13.57 -12.78 23.56
N LYS A 382 13.99 -13.73 24.40
CA LYS A 382 14.69 -13.43 25.66
C LYS A 382 16.12 -12.99 25.43
N ALA A 383 16.57 -12.01 26.20
CA ALA A 383 17.95 -11.53 26.19
C ALA A 383 18.97 -12.61 26.56
N GLU A 384 18.67 -13.38 27.62
CA GLU A 384 19.61 -14.26 28.32
C GLU A 384 20.12 -15.42 27.45
N ASP A 385 19.22 -16.08 26.74
CA ASP A 385 19.48 -17.31 25.99
C ASP A 385 19.03 -17.26 24.53
N GLY A 386 18.41 -16.14 24.11
CA GLY A 386 17.86 -15.99 22.76
C GLY A 386 16.67 -16.89 22.47
N ALA A 387 16.09 -17.55 23.48
CA ALA A 387 14.95 -18.44 23.31
C ALA A 387 13.68 -17.63 23.03
N VAL A 388 12.79 -18.22 22.22
CA VAL A 388 11.47 -17.65 21.94
C VAL A 388 10.56 -17.90 23.14
N ALA A 389 10.10 -16.81 23.76
CA ALA A 389 9.20 -16.81 24.91
C ALA A 389 7.72 -16.75 24.52
N SER A 390 7.39 -16.16 23.37
CA SER A 390 6.01 -16.02 22.90
C SER A 390 5.92 -15.96 21.38
N LEU A 391 4.78 -16.39 20.86
CA LEU A 391 4.39 -16.31 19.45
C LEU A 391 3.01 -15.66 19.34
N GLU A 392 2.97 -14.44 18.84
CA GLU A 392 1.74 -13.66 18.69
C GLU A 392 1.38 -13.52 17.21
N SER A 393 0.13 -13.80 16.84
CA SER A 393 -0.38 -13.50 15.50
C SER A 393 -0.79 -12.02 15.45
N LEU A 394 -0.15 -11.23 14.59
CA LEU A 394 -0.52 -9.84 14.33
C LEU A 394 -1.71 -9.76 13.38
N CYS A 395 -1.66 -10.57 12.32
CA CYS A 395 -2.75 -10.71 11.37
C CYS A 395 -2.75 -12.12 10.79
N ASP A 396 -3.94 -12.57 10.39
CA ASP A 396 -4.15 -13.89 9.79
C ASP A 396 -5.27 -13.81 8.77
N THR A 397 -4.92 -14.04 7.51
CA THR A 397 -5.83 -14.15 6.39
C THR A 397 -5.68 -15.49 5.69
N LEU A 398 -5.17 -16.52 6.37
CA LEU A 398 -5.00 -17.85 5.78
C LEU A 398 -6.36 -18.46 5.44
N VAL A 399 -6.47 -18.95 4.20
CA VAL A 399 -7.64 -19.65 3.69
C VAL A 399 -7.16 -20.93 3.01
N ALA A 400 -7.62 -22.08 3.48
CA ALA A 400 -7.41 -23.34 2.79
C ALA A 400 -8.25 -23.39 1.48
N ASP A 401 -7.67 -23.98 0.44
CA ASP A 401 -8.32 -24.23 -0.84
C ASP A 401 -9.61 -25.03 -0.57
N PRO A 402 -10.78 -24.50 -1.00
CA PRO A 402 -12.04 -25.20 -0.83
C PRO A 402 -12.05 -26.63 -1.38
N ALA A 403 -11.23 -26.94 -2.40
CA ALA A 403 -11.12 -28.26 -3.02
C ALA A 403 -10.29 -29.26 -2.19
N ASP A 404 -9.44 -28.78 -1.28
CA ASP A 404 -8.56 -29.64 -0.48
C ASP A 404 -9.14 -29.97 0.90
N ARG A 405 -10.28 -29.38 1.27
CA ARG A 405 -11.01 -29.69 2.50
C ARG A 405 -11.62 -31.10 2.40
N GLN A 406 -10.90 -32.12 2.86
CA GLN A 406 -11.31 -33.53 2.84
C GLN A 406 -12.35 -33.85 3.91
N GLY A 407 -13.59 -33.36 3.77
CA GLY A 407 -14.72 -33.80 4.59
C GLY A 407 -14.48 -33.78 6.12
N PRO A 408 -15.35 -34.45 6.89
CA PRO A 408 -15.15 -34.66 8.32
C PRO A 408 -13.89 -35.48 8.59
N ILE A 409 -12.90 -34.95 9.32
CA ILE A 409 -11.78 -35.74 9.87
C ILE A 409 -12.05 -36.21 11.30
N GLY A 410 -13.10 -35.71 11.94
CA GLY A 410 -13.52 -36.17 13.25
C GLY A 410 -14.71 -35.42 13.81
N GLU A 411 -14.98 -35.65 15.09
CA GLU A 411 -15.89 -34.86 15.92
C GLU A 411 -15.06 -34.24 17.05
N ASP A 412 -15.34 -32.99 17.41
CA ASP A 412 -14.76 -32.35 18.58
C ASP A 412 -15.33 -32.97 19.87
N GLY A 413 -14.77 -32.58 21.01
CA GLY A 413 -15.22 -33.08 22.32
C GLY A 413 -16.68 -32.74 22.68
N GLU A 414 -17.37 -31.94 21.86
CA GLU A 414 -18.77 -31.53 22.01
C GLU A 414 -19.68 -32.09 20.90
N GLY A 415 -19.15 -32.94 20.00
CA GLY A 415 -19.90 -33.57 18.91
C GLY A 415 -20.03 -32.71 17.64
N GLY A 416 -19.27 -31.63 17.51
CA GLY A 416 -19.15 -30.81 16.32
C GLY A 416 -18.21 -31.45 15.29
N VAL A 417 -18.55 -31.40 14.01
CA VAL A 417 -17.71 -32.01 12.97
C VAL A 417 -16.43 -31.19 12.76
N VAL A 418 -15.27 -31.83 12.94
CA VAL A 418 -13.94 -31.27 12.66
C VAL A 418 -13.59 -31.54 11.21
N TYR A 419 -13.22 -30.49 10.48
CA TYR A 419 -12.77 -30.57 9.09
C TYR A 419 -11.26 -30.42 9.03
N ASP A 420 -10.64 -31.06 8.02
CA ASP A 420 -9.26 -30.77 7.65
C ASP A 420 -9.15 -29.31 7.22
N ASP A 421 -8.37 -28.51 7.94
CA ASP A 421 -8.13 -27.10 7.65
C ASP A 421 -6.63 -26.86 7.56
N GLY A 422 -6.08 -26.89 6.35
CA GLY A 422 -4.65 -26.65 6.16
C GLY A 422 -4.17 -25.31 6.71
N ALA A 423 -5.05 -24.32 6.86
CA ALA A 423 -4.69 -23.08 7.52
C ALA A 423 -4.28 -23.31 8.98
N GLU A 424 -4.93 -24.24 9.68
CA GLU A 424 -4.57 -24.67 11.03
C GLU A 424 -3.26 -25.44 11.06
N ASP A 425 -3.06 -26.36 10.11
CA ASP A 425 -1.79 -27.09 9.98
C ASP A 425 -0.62 -26.13 9.76
N ILE A 426 -0.81 -25.08 8.94
CA ILE A 426 0.19 -24.01 8.77
C ILE A 426 0.47 -23.32 10.11
N ARG A 427 -0.55 -22.96 10.91
CA ARG A 427 -0.35 -22.33 12.23
C ARG A 427 0.43 -23.24 13.19
N VAL A 428 0.10 -24.52 13.23
CA VAL A 428 0.80 -25.52 14.06
C VAL A 428 2.25 -25.67 13.62
N LEU A 429 2.51 -25.75 12.31
CA LEU A 429 3.86 -25.83 11.77
C LEU A 429 4.68 -24.57 12.07
N LEU A 430 4.09 -23.39 11.85
CA LEU A 430 4.69 -22.10 12.21
C LEU A 430 5.04 -22.07 13.69
N HIS A 431 4.10 -22.45 14.56
CA HIS A 431 4.32 -22.50 15.99
C HIS A 431 5.50 -23.42 16.33
N HIS A 432 5.49 -24.66 15.83
CA HIS A 432 6.53 -25.64 16.12
C HIS A 432 7.93 -25.18 15.65
N VAL A 433 8.04 -24.68 14.42
CA VAL A 433 9.34 -24.24 13.87
C VAL A 433 9.83 -22.99 14.58
N LEU A 434 8.98 -21.98 14.75
CA LEU A 434 9.38 -20.70 15.34
C LEU A 434 9.65 -20.81 16.84
N SER A 435 8.89 -21.61 17.59
CA SER A 435 9.15 -21.82 19.03
C SER A 435 10.46 -22.56 19.31
N SER A 436 10.97 -23.32 18.33
CA SER A 436 12.24 -24.03 18.43
C SER A 436 13.44 -23.18 17.99
N ALA A 437 13.22 -21.99 17.44
CA ALA A 437 14.28 -21.10 17.01
C ALA A 437 15.03 -20.52 18.22
N VAL A 438 16.34 -20.37 18.08
CA VAL A 438 17.21 -19.74 19.08
C VAL A 438 17.99 -18.63 18.42
N PHE A 439 17.79 -17.42 18.92
CA PHE A 439 18.41 -16.21 18.42
C PHE A 439 19.72 -15.91 19.17
N PRO A 440 20.58 -15.02 18.66
CA PRO A 440 21.73 -14.56 19.42
C PRO A 440 21.29 -13.91 20.74
N ALA A 441 22.01 -14.20 21.82
CA ALA A 441 21.83 -13.51 23.09
C ALA A 441 22.04 -12.00 22.93
N ALA A 442 21.35 -11.22 23.75
CA ALA A 442 21.24 -9.77 23.63
C ALA A 442 21.32 -9.10 25.01
N ASP A 443 21.55 -7.79 25.01
CA ASP A 443 21.59 -7.00 26.26
C ASP A 443 20.19 -6.73 26.83
N ALA A 444 19.15 -6.89 25.99
CA ALA A 444 17.75 -6.76 26.37
C ALA A 444 16.85 -7.62 25.48
N ASP A 445 15.64 -7.89 25.96
CA ASP A 445 14.63 -8.65 25.22
C ASP A 445 14.35 -7.99 23.87
N SER A 446 14.02 -8.83 22.89
CA SER A 446 13.80 -8.40 21.52
C SER A 446 12.46 -8.91 21.00
N SER A 447 11.96 -8.24 19.96
CA SER A 447 10.78 -8.66 19.24
C SER A 447 11.11 -8.76 17.76
N ILE A 448 10.77 -9.90 17.17
CA ILE A 448 11.01 -10.16 15.75
C ILE A 448 9.67 -10.42 15.11
N THR A 449 9.30 -9.67 14.09
CA THR A 449 8.07 -9.90 13.33
C THR A 449 8.45 -10.58 12.02
N VAL A 450 7.84 -11.72 11.73
CA VAL A 450 8.09 -12.53 10.52
C VAL A 450 6.78 -12.65 9.74
N PRO A 451 6.69 -12.02 8.55
CA PRO A 451 5.55 -12.17 7.67
C PRO A 451 5.70 -13.39 6.74
N PHE A 452 4.59 -14.07 6.50
CA PHE A 452 4.49 -15.23 5.61
C PHE A 452 3.37 -15.03 4.59
N SER A 453 3.73 -15.09 3.31
CA SER A 453 2.79 -15.04 2.19
C SER A 453 2.66 -16.42 1.56
N PHE A 454 1.42 -16.86 1.37
CA PHE A 454 1.06 -18.15 0.75
C PHE A 454 0.26 -17.88 -0.53
N SER A 455 0.76 -18.40 -1.65
CA SER A 455 0.17 -18.25 -2.99
C SER A 455 0.17 -19.54 -3.80
#